data_AF-A0A8J6LF40-F1
#
_entry.id   AF-A0A8J6LF40-F1
#
_cell.length_a   1.000
_cell.length_b   1.000
_cell.length_c   1.000
_cell.angle_alpha   90.00
_cell.angle_beta   90.00
_cell.angle_gamma   90.00
#
_symmetry.space_group_name_H-M   'P 1'
#
loop_
_entity.id
_entity.type
_entity.pdbx_description
1 polymer ?
#
loop_
_entity_poly.entity_id
_entity_poly.type
_entity_poly.pdbx_seq_one_letter_code
_entity_poly.pdbx_strand_id
1 'polypeptide(L)'
;MKNIFLITFNLSVWVASVVVLAVFAVAVNIILNWETRNKQKVKQNKYGVSDVTLIALEAVCQQGTATEPQSFAGRILALILFGAFMFIYVSYSANIVVLLQSTTKINDVQELLDSRIEVGGCQIHYMKNYFEGVKKGPLRKLYEKKIYPDQYFPLEVGMKKVQDGNFAFHVAMQSAYEYILKHFTNHEICGLQELPGYIEVSRNAPN
;
A
#
# COMPACT_ATOMS: atom_id res chain seq x y z
N MET A 1 10.27 1.38 12.38
CA MET A 1 9.19 0.57 11.78
C MET A 1 7.88 1.34 11.95
N LYS A 2 7.32 1.90 10.88
CA LYS A 2 5.98 2.52 10.94
C LYS A 2 4.96 1.39 10.82
N ASN A 3 3.97 1.33 11.72
CA ASN A 3 2.93 0.32 11.66
C ASN A 3 2.16 0.45 10.34
N ILE A 4 2.10 -0.63 9.57
CA ILE A 4 1.45 -0.67 8.25
C ILE A 4 -0.04 -0.30 8.33
N PHE A 5 -0.68 -0.54 9.47
CA PHE A 5 -2.08 -0.19 9.71
C PHE A 5 -2.35 1.31 9.90
N LEU A 6 -1.31 2.10 10.20
CA LEU A 6 -1.41 3.55 10.41
C LEU A 6 -0.94 4.34 9.18
N ILE A 7 -0.30 3.70 8.20
CA ILE A 7 0.16 4.37 6.98
C ILE A 7 -0.93 4.45 5.90
N THR A 8 -2.01 3.67 6.06
CA THR A 8 -3.13 3.59 5.12
C THR A 8 -3.87 4.91 4.94
N PHE A 9 -3.92 5.72 5.99
CA PHE A 9 -4.53 7.05 5.97
C PHE A 9 -3.57 8.09 6.53
N ASN A 10 -3.61 9.27 5.93
CA ASN A 10 -2.91 10.43 6.44
C ASN A 10 -3.50 10.82 7.81
N LEU A 11 -2.69 11.44 8.67
CA LEU A 11 -3.11 11.92 9.99
C LEU A 11 -4.35 12.84 9.88
N SER A 12 -4.42 13.67 8.85
CA SER A 12 -5.59 14.54 8.61
C SER A 12 -6.89 13.76 8.41
N VAL A 13 -6.84 12.59 7.76
CA VAL A 13 -8.02 11.74 7.53
C VAL A 13 -8.45 11.08 8.84
N TRP A 14 -7.50 10.59 9.64
CA TRP A 14 -7.79 10.06 10.97
C TRP A 14 -8.46 11.10 11.87
N VAL A 15 -7.93 12.32 11.90
CA VAL A 15 -8.53 13.43 12.65
C VAL A 15 -9.93 13.74 12.12
N ALA A 16 -10.11 13.81 10.80
CA ALA A 16 -11.42 14.04 10.19
C ALA A 16 -12.42 12.94 10.56
N SER A 17 -12.04 11.65 10.54
CA SER A 17 -12.89 10.54 10.94
C SER A 17 -13.33 10.63 12.41
N VAL A 18 -12.42 11.02 13.31
CA VAL A 18 -12.75 11.23 14.74
C VAL A 18 -13.68 12.43 14.93
N VAL A 19 -13.46 13.53 14.21
CA VAL A 19 -14.35 14.71 14.25
C VAL A 19 -15.74 14.35 13.74
N VAL A 20 -15.83 13.64 12.62
CA VAL A 20 -17.07 13.16 12.03
C VAL A 20 -17.82 12.25 13.03
N LEU A 21 -17.11 11.30 13.66
CA LEU A 21 -17.67 10.47 14.73
C LEU A 21 -18.23 11.30 15.90
N ALA A 22 -17.49 12.30 16.36
CA ALA A 22 -17.89 13.15 17.48
C ALA A 22 -19.13 13.99 17.14
N VAL A 23 -19.17 14.60 15.96
CA VAL A 23 -20.34 15.34 15.46
C VAL A 23 -21.56 14.44 15.39
N PHE A 24 -21.38 13.19 14.94
CA PHE A 24 -22.46 12.21 14.88
C PHE A 24 -22.95 11.75 16.25
N ALA A 25 -22.05 11.47 17.19
CA ALA A 25 -22.43 11.11 18.56
C ALA A 25 -23.29 12.22 19.20
N VAL A 26 -22.93 13.49 18.95
CA VAL A 26 -23.73 14.64 19.41
C VAL A 26 -25.09 14.70 18.71
N ALA A 27 -25.14 14.56 17.39
CA ALA A 27 -26.39 14.61 16.63
C ALA A 27 -27.37 13.50 17.05
N VAL A 28 -26.88 12.26 17.23
CA VAL A 28 -27.68 11.13 17.71
C VAL A 28 -28.17 11.39 19.13
N ASN A 29 -27.32 11.89 20.02
CA ASN A 29 -27.71 12.26 21.38
C ASN A 29 -28.84 13.31 21.41
N ILE A 30 -28.75 14.33 20.56
CA ILE A 30 -29.80 15.36 20.43
C ILE A 30 -31.12 14.74 19.97
N ILE A 31 -31.09 13.91 18.92
CA ILE A 31 -32.31 13.29 18.36
C ILE A 31 -32.94 12.33 19.36
N LEU A 32 -32.15 11.46 20.00
CA LEU A 32 -32.66 10.51 20.99
C LEU A 32 -33.27 11.24 22.17
N ASN A 33 -32.61 12.28 22.70
CA ASN A 33 -33.16 13.09 23.78
C ASN A 33 -34.41 13.86 23.37
N TRP A 34 -34.48 14.34 22.12
CA TRP A 34 -35.67 15.00 21.59
C TRP A 34 -36.84 14.02 21.46
N GLU A 35 -36.60 12.81 20.94
CA GLU A 35 -37.60 11.76 20.87
C GLU A 35 -38.10 11.33 22.25
N THR A 36 -37.22 11.17 23.24
CA THR A 36 -37.61 10.84 24.62
C THR A 36 -38.46 11.94 25.25
N ARG A 37 -38.14 13.21 25.00
CA ARG A 37 -38.95 14.35 25.47
C ARG A 37 -40.32 14.40 24.80
N ASN A 38 -40.39 14.13 23.50
CA ASN A 38 -41.64 14.20 22.74
C ASN A 38 -42.55 12.98 23.00
N LYS A 39 -41.99 11.82 23.35
CA LYS A 39 -42.71 10.58 23.69
C LYS A 39 -43.13 10.47 25.16
N GLN A 40 -43.28 11.59 25.87
CA GLN A 40 -43.59 11.70 27.32
C GLN A 40 -44.80 10.90 27.86
N LYS A 41 -45.48 10.05 27.08
CA LYS A 41 -46.45 9.05 27.55
C LYS A 41 -45.87 7.67 27.91
N VAL A 42 -44.62 7.37 27.58
CA VAL A 42 -43.97 6.09 27.94
C VAL A 42 -42.70 6.36 28.75
N LYS A 43 -42.61 5.80 29.97
CA LYS A 43 -41.44 5.88 30.86
C LYS A 43 -40.22 5.23 30.19
N GLN A 44 -39.47 5.96 29.37
CA GLN A 44 -38.11 5.59 29.00
C GLN A 44 -37.11 6.48 29.74
N ASN A 45 -36.10 5.87 30.33
CA ASN A 45 -34.97 6.58 30.94
C ASN A 45 -34.24 7.41 29.87
N LYS A 46 -33.72 8.57 30.26
CA LYS A 46 -32.85 9.38 29.40
C LYS A 46 -31.63 8.53 29.02
N TYR A 47 -31.25 8.59 27.75
CA TYR A 47 -30.02 7.94 27.27
C TYR A 47 -28.81 8.57 27.96
N GLY A 48 -27.99 7.72 28.58
CA GLY A 48 -26.75 8.12 29.23
C GLY A 48 -25.64 8.37 28.21
N VAL A 49 -24.54 8.97 28.68
CA VAL A 49 -23.33 9.14 27.85
C VAL A 49 -22.76 7.79 27.43
N SER A 50 -22.85 6.75 28.29
CA SER A 50 -22.46 5.37 27.97
C SER A 50 -23.22 4.81 26.77
N ASP A 51 -24.53 5.05 26.72
CA ASP A 51 -25.39 4.49 25.67
C ASP A 51 -25.05 5.14 24.33
N VAL A 52 -24.79 6.44 24.33
CA VAL A 52 -24.35 7.18 23.13
C VAL A 52 -22.98 6.72 22.66
N THR A 53 -22.05 6.43 23.58
CA THR A 53 -20.73 5.89 23.20
C THR A 53 -20.83 4.48 22.62
N LEU A 54 -21.72 3.63 23.16
CA LEU A 54 -21.96 2.30 22.61
C LEU A 54 -22.61 2.38 21.23
N ILE A 55 -23.61 3.25 21.04
CA ILE A 55 -24.23 3.47 19.73
C ILE A 55 -23.23 4.01 18.70
N ALA A 56 -22.33 4.92 19.10
CA ALA A 56 -21.26 5.40 18.24
C ALA A 56 -20.28 4.27 17.86
N LEU A 57 -19.96 3.38 18.80
CA LEU A 57 -19.12 2.21 18.55
C LEU A 57 -19.81 1.20 17.63
N GLU A 58 -21.11 0.94 17.84
CA GLU A 58 -21.96 0.11 16.96
C GLU A 58 -21.92 0.63 15.52
N ALA A 59 -22.09 1.94 15.33
CA ALA A 59 -22.03 2.58 14.02
C ALA A 59 -20.66 2.44 13.34
N VAL A 60 -19.56 2.63 14.08
CA VAL A 60 -18.19 2.44 13.57
C VAL A 60 -17.96 1.00 13.15
N CYS A 61 -18.39 0.06 13.98
CA CYS A 61 -18.28 -1.37 13.71
C CYS A 61 -19.28 -1.87 12.66
N GLN A 62 -20.14 -0.99 12.13
CA GLN A 62 -21.26 -1.34 11.25
C GLN A 62 -22.17 -2.43 11.84
N GLN A 63 -22.20 -2.53 13.16
CA GLN A 63 -23.15 -3.36 13.87
C GLN A 63 -24.48 -2.62 13.91
N GLY A 64 -25.57 -3.34 13.66
CA GLY A 64 -26.91 -2.78 13.82
C GLY A 64 -27.09 -2.28 15.26
N THR A 65 -27.71 -1.12 15.43
CA THR A 65 -27.93 -0.58 16.78
C THR A 65 -29.13 -1.27 17.43
N ALA A 66 -29.04 -1.56 18.73
CA ALA A 66 -30.18 -2.06 19.49
C ALA A 66 -31.27 -0.98 19.69
N THR A 67 -30.92 0.29 19.51
CA THR A 67 -31.80 1.45 19.73
C THR A 67 -31.92 2.30 18.48
N GLU A 68 -32.95 2.00 17.69
CA GLU A 68 -33.22 2.73 16.46
C GLU A 68 -34.01 4.03 16.72
N PRO A 69 -33.60 5.17 16.13
CA PRO A 69 -34.42 6.37 16.08
C PRO A 69 -35.75 6.10 15.38
N GLN A 70 -36.87 6.46 16.02
CA GLN A 70 -38.19 6.23 15.42
C GLN A 70 -38.68 7.41 14.59
N SER A 71 -38.11 8.60 14.77
CA SER A 71 -38.41 9.76 13.95
C SER A 71 -37.87 9.57 12.52
N PHE A 72 -38.59 10.13 11.55
CA PHE A 72 -38.17 10.11 10.15
C PHE A 72 -36.80 10.79 9.95
N ALA A 73 -36.58 11.91 10.65
CA ALA A 73 -35.29 12.60 10.67
C ALA A 73 -34.17 11.73 11.24
N GLY A 74 -34.42 11.00 12.33
CA GLY A 74 -33.45 10.08 12.92
C GLY A 74 -33.09 8.91 12.00
N ARG A 75 -34.06 8.37 11.27
CA ARG A 75 -33.82 7.30 10.27
C ARG A 75 -32.98 7.78 9.09
N ILE A 76 -33.25 8.98 8.57
CA ILE A 76 -32.42 9.58 7.51
C ILE A 76 -31.00 9.81 8.02
N LEU A 77 -30.84 10.35 9.24
CA LEU A 77 -29.51 10.55 9.82
C LEU A 77 -28.76 9.22 9.96
N ALA A 78 -29.43 8.16 10.44
CA ALA A 78 -28.82 6.83 10.56
C ALA A 78 -28.38 6.27 9.19
N LEU A 79 -29.18 6.43 8.15
CA LEU A 79 -28.80 6.01 6.79
C LEU A 79 -27.56 6.76 6.28
N ILE A 80 -27.50 8.07 6.48
CA ILE A 80 -26.33 8.88 6.11
C ILE A 80 -25.10 8.45 6.93
N LEU A 81 -25.29 8.17 8.22
CA LEU A 81 -24.24 7.74 9.15
C LEU A 81 -23.62 6.42 8.71
N PHE A 82 -24.44 5.37 8.60
CA PHE A 82 -23.97 4.04 8.17
C PHE A 82 -23.38 4.09 6.76
N GLY A 83 -23.97 4.88 5.85
CA GLY A 83 -23.41 5.10 4.52
C GLY A 83 -22.01 5.72 4.55
N ALA A 84 -21.82 6.80 5.32
CA ALA A 84 -20.52 7.47 5.45
C ALA A 84 -19.44 6.55 6.05
N PHE A 85 -19.76 5.83 7.14
CA PHE A 85 -18.81 4.88 7.74
C PHE A 85 -18.54 3.67 6.85
N MET A 86 -19.52 3.23 6.06
CA MET A 86 -19.34 2.19 5.06
C MET A 86 -18.34 2.62 3.98
N PHE A 87 -18.44 3.84 3.45
CA PHE A 87 -17.46 4.38 2.51
C PHE A 87 -16.05 4.44 3.13
N ILE A 88 -15.90 4.96 4.36
CA ILE A 88 -14.60 5.01 5.05
C ILE A 88 -14.01 3.61 5.21
N TYR A 89 -14.82 2.64 5.61
CA TYR A 89 -14.40 1.26 5.80
C TYR A 89 -13.96 0.59 4.49
N VAL A 90 -14.71 0.78 3.40
CA VAL A 90 -14.36 0.24 2.08
C VAL A 90 -13.06 0.86 1.58
N SER A 91 -12.90 2.19 1.69
CA SER A 91 -11.66 2.87 1.31
C SER A 91 -10.46 2.43 2.15
N TYR A 92 -10.63 2.24 3.46
CA TYR A 92 -9.57 1.74 4.33
C TYR A 92 -9.14 0.32 3.95
N SER A 93 -10.12 -0.57 3.73
CA SER A 93 -9.88 -1.96 3.36
C SER A 93 -9.15 -2.06 2.03
N ALA A 94 -9.58 -1.29 1.02
CA ALA A 94 -8.92 -1.24 -0.28
C ALA A 94 -7.47 -0.75 -0.16
N ASN A 95 -7.22 0.32 0.61
CA ASN A 95 -5.87 0.86 0.79
C ASN A 95 -4.93 -0.12 1.52
N ILE A 96 -5.42 -0.87 2.51
CA ILE A 96 -4.62 -1.93 3.16
C ILE A 96 -4.19 -2.97 2.14
N VAL A 97 -5.14 -3.45 1.31
CA VAL A 97 -4.86 -4.48 0.31
C VAL A 97 -3.82 -3.98 -0.70
N VAL A 98 -3.95 -2.75 -1.19
CA VAL A 98 -2.97 -2.14 -2.09
C VAL A 98 -1.59 -2.03 -1.43
N LEU A 99 -1.51 -1.63 -0.17
CA LEU A 99 -0.23 -1.56 0.55
C LEU A 99 0.40 -2.94 0.76
N LEU A 100 -0.40 -3.95 1.08
CA LEU A 100 0.09 -5.32 1.22
C LEU A 100 0.52 -5.94 -0.12
N GLN A 101 -0.13 -5.55 -1.21
CA GLN A 101 0.25 -5.94 -2.57
C GLN A 101 1.42 -5.12 -3.11
N SER A 102 1.71 -3.95 -2.53
CA SER A 102 2.83 -3.13 -2.98
C SER A 102 4.15 -3.81 -2.66
N THR A 103 4.89 -4.18 -3.70
CA THR A 103 6.22 -4.79 -3.58
C THR A 103 7.16 -3.80 -2.89
N THR A 104 7.94 -4.28 -1.92
CA THR A 104 8.99 -3.48 -1.30
C THR A 104 10.00 -3.05 -2.35
N LYS A 105 10.12 -1.74 -2.57
CA LYS A 105 11.13 -1.17 -3.48
C LYS A 105 12.52 -1.47 -2.95
N ILE A 106 13.38 -2.02 -3.81
CA ILE A 106 14.80 -2.25 -3.55
C ILE A 106 15.55 -1.01 -4.01
N ASN A 107 16.09 -0.21 -3.11
CA ASN A 107 16.65 1.09 -3.47
C ASN A 107 18.15 1.04 -3.78
N ASP A 108 18.84 -0.01 -3.32
CA ASP A 108 20.28 -0.16 -3.48
C ASP A 108 20.68 -1.59 -3.85
N VAL A 109 21.86 -1.71 -4.46
CA VAL A 109 22.51 -2.97 -4.80
C VAL A 109 22.75 -3.82 -3.56
N GLN A 110 23.00 -3.22 -2.39
CA GLN A 110 23.13 -3.94 -1.13
C GLN A 110 21.83 -4.61 -0.71
N GLU A 111 20.68 -3.92 -0.85
CA GLU A 111 19.36 -4.52 -0.60
C GLU A 111 19.07 -5.65 -1.61
N LEU A 112 19.47 -5.49 -2.88
CA LEU A 112 19.36 -6.54 -3.88
C LEU A 112 20.20 -7.77 -3.53
N LEU A 113 21.41 -7.57 -2.99
CA LEU A 113 22.31 -8.65 -2.55
C LEU A 113 21.72 -9.49 -1.42
N ASP A 114 21.05 -8.83 -0.47
CA ASP A 114 20.46 -9.46 0.71
C ASP A 114 19.04 -10.01 0.45
N SER A 115 18.39 -9.56 -0.63
CA SER A 115 17.10 -10.08 -1.10
C SER A 115 17.17 -11.51 -1.62
N ARG A 116 16.01 -12.17 -1.72
CA ARG A 116 15.84 -13.48 -2.36
C ARG A 116 15.73 -13.42 -3.89
N ILE A 117 15.81 -12.23 -4.49
CA ILE A 117 15.68 -12.03 -5.94
C ILE A 117 16.92 -12.60 -6.64
N GLU A 118 16.71 -13.41 -7.67
CA GLU A 118 17.80 -13.93 -8.51
C GLU A 118 18.33 -12.83 -9.44
N VAL A 119 19.61 -12.87 -9.80
CA VAL A 119 20.24 -11.81 -10.60
C VAL A 119 21.03 -12.43 -11.74
N GLY A 120 20.73 -12.03 -12.98
CA GLY A 120 21.50 -12.44 -14.15
C GLY A 120 21.97 -11.27 -15.00
N GLY A 121 22.99 -11.53 -15.82
CA GLY A 121 23.51 -10.58 -16.81
C GLY A 121 23.06 -10.91 -18.23
N CYS A 122 22.91 -9.89 -19.07
CA CYS A 122 22.70 -10.09 -20.50
C CYS A 122 23.92 -10.74 -21.16
N GLN A 123 23.70 -11.77 -21.97
CA GLN A 123 24.74 -12.52 -22.67
C GLN A 123 25.28 -11.73 -23.86
N ILE A 124 26.17 -10.79 -23.58
CA ILE A 124 26.87 -9.96 -24.56
C ILE A 124 28.36 -9.94 -24.27
N HIS A 125 29.18 -9.75 -25.32
CA HIS A 125 30.63 -9.94 -25.29
C HIS A 125 31.35 -9.16 -24.18
N TYR A 126 30.89 -7.97 -23.83
CA TYR A 126 31.53 -7.13 -22.82
C TYR A 126 31.02 -7.38 -21.39
N MET A 127 29.93 -8.13 -21.21
CA MET A 127 29.26 -8.22 -19.90
C MET A 127 30.12 -8.91 -18.84
N LYS A 128 30.84 -9.95 -19.25
CA LYS A 128 31.77 -10.66 -18.37
C LYS A 128 32.90 -9.74 -17.91
N ASN A 129 33.55 -9.06 -18.86
CA ASN A 129 34.60 -8.08 -18.58
C ASN A 129 34.11 -6.90 -17.72
N TYR A 130 32.86 -6.49 -17.89
CA TYR A 130 32.22 -5.44 -17.09
C TYR A 130 32.17 -5.84 -15.61
N PHE A 131 31.64 -7.03 -15.30
CA PHE A 131 31.54 -7.50 -13.92
C PHE A 131 32.90 -7.87 -13.31
N GLU A 132 33.81 -8.43 -14.10
CA GLU A 132 35.18 -8.73 -13.67
C GLU A 132 36.01 -7.47 -13.41
N GLY A 133 35.74 -6.37 -14.13
CA GLY A 133 36.39 -5.08 -13.93
C GLY A 133 36.06 -4.41 -12.59
N VAL A 134 34.95 -4.81 -11.95
CA VAL A 134 34.57 -4.32 -10.61
C VAL A 134 35.40 -5.03 -9.55
N LYS A 135 36.27 -4.31 -8.84
CA LYS A 135 37.20 -4.91 -7.86
C LYS A 135 36.73 -4.83 -6.41
N LYS A 136 35.84 -3.89 -6.06
CA LYS A 136 35.39 -3.65 -4.68
C LYS A 136 33.93 -3.13 -4.66
N GLY A 137 33.25 -3.32 -3.54
CA GLY A 137 31.92 -2.78 -3.27
C GLY A 137 30.77 -3.80 -3.35
N PRO A 138 29.52 -3.37 -3.06
CA PRO A 138 28.34 -4.24 -3.05
C PRO A 138 28.10 -4.96 -4.38
N LEU A 139 28.39 -4.30 -5.50
CA LEU A 139 28.21 -4.86 -6.83
C LEU A 139 29.17 -6.03 -7.12
N ARG A 140 30.41 -5.98 -6.61
CA ARG A 140 31.35 -7.11 -6.71
C ARG A 140 30.81 -8.33 -5.94
N LYS A 141 30.30 -8.11 -4.73
CA LYS A 141 29.68 -9.17 -3.93
C LYS A 141 28.43 -9.73 -4.61
N LEU A 142 27.64 -8.88 -5.28
CA LEU A 142 26.49 -9.31 -6.07
C LEU A 142 26.91 -10.24 -7.22
N TYR A 143 27.95 -9.84 -7.96
CA TYR A 143 28.50 -10.65 -9.03
C TYR A 143 28.97 -12.02 -8.52
N GLU A 144 29.82 -12.04 -7.48
CA GLU A 144 30.39 -13.28 -6.93
C GLU A 144 29.33 -14.21 -6.34
N LYS A 145 28.28 -13.66 -5.72
CA LYS A 145 27.26 -14.45 -5.00
C LYS A 145 26.10 -14.92 -5.88
N LYS A 146 25.68 -14.12 -6.88
CA LYS A 146 24.44 -14.38 -7.64
C LYS A 146 24.66 -14.61 -9.14
N ILE A 147 25.69 -14.02 -9.74
CA ILE A 147 25.88 -14.05 -11.20
C ILE A 147 26.94 -15.10 -11.61
N TYR A 148 28.04 -15.19 -10.86
CA TYR A 148 29.12 -16.14 -11.10
C TYR A 148 28.67 -17.58 -10.77
N PRO A 149 29.10 -18.61 -11.54
CA PRO A 149 29.98 -18.55 -12.71
C PRO A 149 29.30 -18.19 -14.03
N ASP A 150 28.05 -18.61 -14.27
CA ASP A 150 27.42 -18.58 -15.60
C ASP A 150 25.92 -18.19 -15.62
N GLN A 151 25.46 -17.27 -14.76
CA GLN A 151 24.11 -16.69 -14.90
C GLN A 151 24.05 -15.59 -15.96
N TYR A 152 24.26 -15.99 -17.23
CA TYR A 152 24.09 -15.11 -18.38
C TYR A 152 22.95 -15.61 -19.28
N PHE A 153 22.07 -14.70 -19.69
CA PHE A 153 20.91 -15.03 -20.50
C PHE A 153 20.83 -14.16 -21.76
N PRO A 154 20.37 -14.69 -22.90
CA PRO A 154 19.97 -13.87 -24.04
C PRO A 154 18.92 -12.83 -23.63
N LEU A 155 18.88 -11.69 -24.32
CA LEU A 155 17.97 -10.58 -24.02
C LEU A 155 16.53 -11.05 -23.78
N GLU A 156 15.96 -11.81 -24.72
CA GLU A 156 14.56 -12.24 -24.61
C GLU A 156 14.31 -13.17 -23.42
N VAL A 157 15.24 -14.09 -23.15
CA VAL A 157 15.11 -15.04 -22.03
C VAL A 157 15.23 -14.30 -20.70
N GLY A 158 16.19 -13.39 -20.59
CA GLY A 158 16.38 -12.58 -19.40
C GLY A 158 15.19 -11.65 -19.12
N MET A 159 14.69 -10.96 -20.15
CA MET A 159 13.53 -10.08 -20.02
C MET A 159 12.24 -10.85 -19.72
N LYS A 160 12.06 -12.05 -20.28
CA LYS A 160 10.93 -12.92 -19.91
C LYS A 160 11.00 -13.35 -18.45
N LYS A 161 12.18 -13.67 -17.91
CA LYS A 161 12.33 -13.93 -16.47
C LYS A 161 12.01 -12.71 -15.60
N VAL A 162 12.35 -11.50 -16.05
CA VAL A 162 11.93 -10.27 -15.37
C VAL A 162 10.41 -10.15 -15.36
N GLN A 163 9.76 -10.50 -16.48
CA GLN A 163 8.29 -10.51 -16.60
C GLN A 163 7.64 -11.53 -15.66
N ASP A 164 8.21 -12.74 -15.55
CA ASP A 164 7.75 -13.80 -14.65
C ASP A 164 7.94 -13.44 -13.15
N GLY A 165 8.74 -12.39 -12.86
CA GLY A 165 8.97 -11.85 -11.53
C GLY A 165 10.15 -12.50 -10.77
N ASN A 166 10.50 -11.94 -9.61
CA ASN A 166 11.60 -12.39 -8.72
C ASN A 166 12.99 -12.50 -9.39
N PHE A 167 13.20 -11.81 -10.52
CA PHE A 167 14.46 -11.80 -11.25
C PHE A 167 14.88 -10.36 -11.58
N ALA A 168 16.14 -10.03 -11.28
CA ALA A 168 16.76 -8.77 -11.70
C ALA A 168 17.73 -9.04 -12.85
N PHE A 169 17.58 -8.30 -13.94
CA PHE A 169 18.37 -8.51 -15.14
C PHE A 169 19.23 -7.29 -15.45
N HIS A 170 20.55 -7.48 -15.47
CA HIS A 170 21.47 -6.42 -15.85
C HIS A 170 21.65 -6.41 -17.37
N VAL A 171 21.21 -5.34 -18.02
CA VAL A 171 21.13 -5.20 -19.47
C VAL A 171 21.29 -3.75 -19.89
N ALA A 172 21.64 -3.52 -21.15
CA ALA A 172 21.66 -2.17 -21.70
C ALA A 172 20.25 -1.55 -21.67
N MET A 173 20.14 -0.34 -21.10
CA MET A 173 18.86 0.35 -20.89
C MET A 173 18.03 0.39 -22.17
N GLN A 174 18.60 0.85 -23.28
CA GLN A 174 17.89 0.94 -24.55
C GLN A 174 17.27 -0.40 -24.99
N SER A 175 18.02 -1.50 -24.91
CA SER A 175 17.53 -2.83 -25.30
C SER A 175 16.41 -3.33 -24.39
N ALA A 176 16.47 -3.04 -23.08
CA ALA A 176 15.38 -3.35 -22.16
C ALA A 176 14.12 -2.55 -22.49
N TYR A 177 14.24 -1.23 -22.69
CA TYR A 177 13.09 -0.37 -23.00
C TYR A 177 12.40 -0.79 -24.31
N GLU A 178 13.17 -1.11 -25.36
CA GLU A 178 12.60 -1.58 -26.62
C GLU A 178 11.83 -2.91 -26.46
N TYR A 179 12.31 -3.82 -25.61
CA TYR A 179 11.61 -5.07 -25.31
C TYR A 179 10.35 -4.83 -24.48
N ILE A 180 10.45 -4.03 -23.42
CA ILE A 180 9.34 -3.69 -22.51
C ILE A 180 8.17 -3.09 -23.31
N LEU A 181 8.43 -2.10 -24.16
CA LEU A 181 7.41 -1.43 -24.95
C LEU A 181 6.65 -2.36 -25.90
N LYS A 182 7.25 -3.49 -26.31
CA LYS A 182 6.65 -4.46 -27.23
C LYS A 182 5.92 -5.59 -26.53
N HIS A 183 6.39 -6.01 -25.35
CA HIS A 183 5.98 -7.28 -24.74
C HIS A 183 5.30 -7.14 -23.38
N PHE A 184 5.47 -6.00 -22.68
CA PHE A 184 4.92 -5.80 -21.35
C PHE A 184 3.59 -5.05 -21.42
N THR A 185 2.67 -5.42 -20.55
CA THR A 185 1.43 -4.71 -20.27
C THR A 185 1.69 -3.52 -19.35
N ASN A 186 0.79 -2.53 -19.37
CA ASN A 186 0.88 -1.37 -18.46
C ASN A 186 0.96 -1.78 -16.98
N HIS A 187 0.30 -2.87 -16.59
CA HIS A 187 0.33 -3.38 -15.22
C HIS A 187 1.72 -3.92 -14.85
N GLU A 188 2.34 -4.70 -15.74
CA GLU A 188 3.70 -5.23 -15.52
C GLU A 188 4.74 -4.11 -15.50
N ILE A 189 4.59 -3.09 -16.35
CA ILE A 189 5.46 -1.90 -16.35
C ILE A 189 5.42 -1.19 -15.00
N CYS A 190 4.25 -1.05 -14.37
CA CYS A 190 4.14 -0.46 -13.03
C CYS A 190 4.84 -1.27 -11.93
N GLY A 191 5.08 -2.57 -12.15
CA GLY A 191 5.82 -3.44 -11.24
C GLY A 191 7.33 -3.44 -11.46
N LEU A 192 7.82 -2.84 -12.55
CA LEU A 192 9.24 -2.77 -12.85
C LEU A 192 9.95 -1.77 -11.94
N GLN A 193 11.19 -2.13 -11.58
CA GLN A 193 12.08 -1.25 -10.84
C GLN A 193 13.43 -1.20 -11.53
N GLU A 194 13.96 0.01 -11.65
CA GLU A 194 15.29 0.27 -12.17
C GLU A 194 16.27 0.52 -11.03
N LEU A 195 17.47 -0.05 -11.17
CA LEU A 195 18.58 0.17 -10.27
C LEU A 195 19.80 0.63 -11.08
N PRO A 196 20.52 1.66 -10.63
CA PRO A 196 21.66 2.19 -11.36
C PRO A 196 22.76 1.13 -11.46
N GLY A 197 23.35 1.03 -12.66
CA GLY A 197 24.50 0.16 -12.92
C GLY A 197 25.81 0.75 -12.39
N TYR A 198 26.89 -0.04 -12.43
CA TYR A 198 28.23 0.35 -11.99
C TYR A 198 28.73 1.68 -12.58
N ILE A 199 28.49 1.89 -13.89
CA ILE A 199 28.99 3.07 -14.61
C ILE A 199 28.33 4.35 -14.05
N GLU A 200 27.04 4.29 -13.74
CA GLU A 200 26.30 5.42 -13.19
C GLU A 200 26.66 5.69 -11.73
N VAL A 201 26.87 4.64 -10.93
CA VAL A 201 27.33 4.77 -9.53
C VAL A 201 28.73 5.40 -9.47
N SER A 202 29.65 5.01 -10.37
CA SER A 202 31.00 5.60 -10.42
C SER A 202 31.01 7.07 -10.84
N ARG A 203 30.04 7.49 -11.66
CA ARG A 203 29.92 8.89 -12.14
C ARG A 203 29.31 9.81 -11.09
N ASN A 204 28.49 9.29 -10.19
CA ASN A 204 27.80 10.05 -9.14
C ASN A 204 28.47 9.94 -7.75
N ALA A 205 29.58 9.22 -7.63
CA ALA A 205 30.35 9.18 -6.39
C ALA A 205 31.09 10.52 -6.19
N PRO A 206 30.93 11.20 -5.03
CA PRO A 206 31.75 12.37 -4.73
C PRO A 206 33.22 11.94 -4.66
N ASN A 207 34.08 12.69 -5.35
CA ASN A 207 35.55 12.54 -5.32
C ASN A 207 36.10 12.65 -3.90
#